data_AF-A0A0N0IVB3-F1
#
_entry.id   AF-A0A0N0IVB3-F1
#
_cell.length_a   1.000
_cell.length_b   1.000
_cell.length_c   1.000
_cell.angle_alpha   90.00
_cell.angle_beta   90.00
_cell.angle_gamma   90.00
#
_symmetry.space_group_name_H-M   'P 1'
#
loop_
_entity.id
_entity.type
_entity.pdbx_description
1 polymer ?
#
loop_
_entity_poly.entity_id
_entity_poly.type
_entity_poly.pdbx_seq_one_letter_code
_entity_poly.pdbx_strand_id
1 'polypeptide(L)'
;MLITGILGGIVNFYSDANKQTGSESTAKLRSAGVCILFGIAATILVPLFLKFAESKLLDEIKLPNKCTQAENKAESTKATPAAHTMAIPDSLRSGPQASEPLSTTNTSKPDQPQTTSEEKNSLASDYLIWTAYCLLAACAGMRFIDLLMSRVISKEYIKQAETTINEKNKEIKDLKKESVIAENNYKVSEPLQLQMASQASVLKSGISTAEQSKMILSQLPPVIHANDPQKGRFGGKSCVNGKTLSVEYDSYIIPGFLNLTIKVSADEGELTSDVYLFLHNSFAKSIIHLEGYGKKEVEYKIPSYGAFTIGAILDNGNTLLELDIAELKNFPESFRNR
;
A
#
# COMPACT_ATOMS: atom_id res chain seq x y z
N MET A 1 28.48 -4.01 -26.16
CA MET A 1 29.08 -4.52 -24.92
C MET A 1 30.60 -4.57 -25.02
N LEU A 2 31.20 -5.42 -25.88
CA LEU A 2 32.66 -5.48 -26.00
C LEU A 2 33.27 -4.19 -26.60
N ILE A 3 32.71 -3.70 -27.71
CA ILE A 3 33.14 -2.44 -28.35
C ILE A 3 32.98 -1.24 -27.40
N THR A 4 31.89 -1.21 -26.63
CA THR A 4 31.63 -0.16 -25.63
C THR A 4 32.61 -0.21 -24.46
N GLY A 5 33.05 -1.41 -24.04
CA GLY A 5 34.08 -1.57 -23.02
C GLY A 5 35.46 -1.11 -23.50
N ILE A 6 35.80 -1.40 -24.76
CA ILE A 6 37.04 -0.91 -25.38
C ILE A 6 37.04 0.62 -25.46
N LEU A 7 35.94 1.21 -25.95
CA LEU A 7 35.80 2.67 -26.04
C LEU A 7 35.86 3.34 -24.67
N GLY A 8 35.19 2.76 -23.65
CA GLY A 8 35.27 3.26 -22.28
C GLY A 8 36.68 3.20 -21.70
N GLY A 9 37.44 2.14 -22.00
CA GLY A 9 38.84 2.02 -21.60
C GLY A 9 39.77 3.03 -22.29
N ILE A 10 39.52 3.34 -23.57
CA ILE A 10 40.25 4.37 -24.32
C ILE A 10 39.96 5.76 -23.73
N VAL A 11 38.70 6.10 -23.47
CA VAL A 11 38.32 7.37 -22.84
C VAL A 11 38.97 7.51 -21.46
N ASN A 12 38.95 6.44 -20.66
CA ASN A 12 39.59 6.44 -19.34
C ASN A 12 41.12 6.61 -19.41
N PHE A 13 41.77 6.10 -20.46
CA PHE A 13 43.20 6.29 -20.68
C PHE A 13 43.56 7.76 -20.98
N TYR A 14 42.70 8.46 -21.73
CA TYR A 14 42.90 9.87 -22.09
C TYR A 14 42.42 10.87 -21.02
N SER A 15 41.64 10.41 -20.05
CA SER A 15 41.17 11.21 -18.92
C SER A 15 42.36 11.76 -18.11
N ASP A 16 42.27 13.02 -17.69
CA ASP A 16 43.35 13.72 -16.98
C ASP A 16 43.67 13.11 -15.61
N ALA A 17 42.77 12.28 -15.06
CA ALA A 17 43.03 11.44 -13.90
C ALA A 17 44.22 10.48 -14.09
N ASN A 18 44.56 10.13 -15.34
CA ASN A 18 45.74 9.31 -15.67
C ASN A 18 46.98 10.15 -16.02
N LYS A 19 46.84 11.49 -16.12
CA LYS A 19 47.93 12.43 -16.43
C LYS A 19 48.43 13.20 -15.20
N GLN A 20 47.59 13.41 -14.17
CA GLN A 20 47.94 14.21 -12.99
C GLN A 20 48.75 13.48 -11.90
N THR A 21 49.46 12.40 -12.20
CA THR A 21 50.42 11.80 -11.25
C THR A 21 51.78 12.51 -11.29
N GLY A 22 51.83 13.70 -10.68
CA GLY A 22 53.05 14.37 -10.19
C GLY A 22 52.66 15.21 -8.97
N SER A 23 53.31 15.15 -7.81
CA SER A 23 54.76 15.29 -7.66
C SER A 23 55.45 14.47 -6.57
N GLU A 24 54.80 13.60 -5.79
CA GLU A 24 55.51 12.93 -4.66
C GLU A 24 55.22 11.42 -4.43
N SER A 25 54.71 10.70 -5.43
CA SER A 25 54.70 9.24 -5.33
C SER A 25 54.92 8.58 -6.68
N THR A 26 55.90 7.69 -6.69
CA THR A 26 56.42 6.88 -7.80
C THR A 26 55.42 5.84 -8.31
N ALA A 27 54.19 6.26 -8.62
CA ALA A 27 53.19 5.40 -9.25
C ALA A 27 53.39 5.43 -10.78
N LYS A 28 53.93 4.32 -11.33
CA LYS A 28 54.07 4.09 -12.77
C LYS A 28 52.73 4.36 -13.49
N LEU A 29 52.77 5.13 -14.58
CA LEU A 29 51.64 5.28 -15.50
C LEU A 29 51.06 3.90 -15.84
N ARG A 30 49.74 3.73 -15.68
CA ARG A 30 49.06 2.52 -16.10
C ARG A 30 49.15 2.41 -17.62
N SER A 31 49.66 1.29 -18.11
CA SER A 31 49.75 1.05 -19.55
C SER A 31 48.35 1.04 -20.17
N ALA A 32 48.24 1.52 -21.42
CA ALA A 32 46.97 1.60 -22.14
C ALA A 32 46.19 0.27 -22.14
N GLY A 33 46.91 -0.87 -22.17
CA GLY A 33 46.32 -2.19 -22.08
C GLY A 33 45.55 -2.44 -20.77
N VAL A 34 46.03 -1.92 -19.64
CA VAL A 34 45.35 -2.07 -18.33
C VAL A 34 44.04 -1.28 -18.33
N CYS A 35 44.02 -0.07 -18.90
CA CYS A 35 42.81 0.75 -18.98
C CYS A 35 41.74 0.11 -19.88
N ILE A 36 42.14 -0.48 -21.01
CA ILE A 36 41.25 -1.23 -21.90
C ILE A 36 40.71 -2.48 -21.20
N LEU A 37 41.56 -3.22 -20.48
CA LEU A 37 41.14 -4.39 -19.72
C LEU A 37 40.11 -4.04 -18.65
N PHE A 38 40.29 -2.94 -17.92
CA PHE A 38 39.32 -2.44 -16.94
C PHE A 38 37.98 -2.07 -17.58
N GLY A 39 38.00 -1.42 -18.75
CA GLY A 39 36.77 -1.10 -19.50
C GLY A 39 35.99 -2.35 -19.90
N ILE A 40 36.69 -3.37 -20.41
CA ILE A 40 36.07 -4.67 -20.75
C ILE A 40 35.55 -5.37 -19.48
N ALA A 41 36.35 -5.41 -18.41
CA ALA A 41 35.96 -6.02 -17.13
C ALA A 41 34.70 -5.37 -16.55
N ALA A 42 34.59 -4.05 -16.58
CA ALA A 42 33.40 -3.32 -16.13
C ALA A 42 32.16 -3.72 -16.94
N THR A 43 32.28 -3.88 -18.27
CA THR A 43 31.15 -4.30 -19.11
C THR A 43 30.68 -5.74 -18.87
N ILE A 44 31.53 -6.61 -18.32
CA ILE A 44 31.17 -7.97 -17.94
C ILE A 44 30.63 -8.02 -16.50
N LEU A 45 31.23 -7.23 -15.60
CA LEU A 45 30.89 -7.20 -14.18
C LEU A 45 29.47 -6.66 -13.95
N VAL A 46 29.06 -5.61 -14.67
CA VAL A 46 27.74 -4.99 -14.48
C VAL A 46 26.58 -5.96 -14.79
N PRO A 47 26.52 -6.64 -15.95
CA PRO A 47 25.49 -7.65 -16.20
C PRO A 47 25.52 -8.83 -15.23
N LEU A 48 26.71 -9.23 -14.79
CA LEU A 48 26.88 -10.36 -13.86
C LEU A 48 26.38 -10.00 -12.46
N PHE A 49 26.63 -8.77 -12.01
CA PHE A 49 26.08 -8.22 -10.77
C PHE A 49 24.55 -8.11 -10.82
N LEU A 50 23.99 -7.61 -11.94
CA LEU A 50 22.54 -7.55 -12.12
C LEU A 50 21.89 -8.94 -12.08
N LYS A 51 22.51 -9.95 -12.70
CA LYS A 51 22.04 -11.33 -12.60
C LYS A 51 22.10 -11.86 -11.17
N PHE A 52 23.16 -11.56 -10.43
CA PHE A 52 23.30 -12.02 -9.05
C PHE A 52 22.30 -11.34 -8.11
N ALA A 53 22.07 -10.05 -8.29
CA ALA A 53 21.06 -9.30 -7.55
C ALA A 53 19.65 -9.82 -7.84
N GLU A 54 19.34 -10.15 -9.10
CA GLU A 54 18.06 -10.76 -9.51
C GLU A 54 17.83 -12.12 -8.83
N SER A 55 18.86 -12.98 -8.72
CA SER A 55 18.75 -14.29 -8.08
C SER A 55 18.48 -14.21 -6.57
N LYS A 56 19.07 -13.25 -5.85
CA LYS A 56 18.86 -13.14 -4.40
C LYS A 56 17.58 -12.40 -4.00
N LEU A 57 17.15 -11.41 -4.78
CA LEU A 57 15.92 -10.66 -4.50
C LEU A 57 14.66 -11.47 -4.81
N LEU A 58 14.69 -12.38 -5.78
CA LEU A 58 13.51 -13.16 -6.17
C LEU A 58 13.27 -14.41 -5.31
N ASP A 59 14.32 -15.02 -4.75
CA ASP A 59 14.17 -16.20 -3.89
C ASP A 59 13.57 -15.85 -2.51
N GLU A 60 13.69 -14.60 -2.07
CA GLU A 60 13.18 -14.13 -0.77
C GLU A 60 11.74 -13.57 -0.84
N ILE A 61 11.24 -13.25 -2.04
CA ILE A 61 9.83 -12.89 -2.27
C ILE A 61 9.02 -14.18 -2.47
N LYS A 62 8.94 -15.00 -1.41
CA LYS A 62 7.85 -15.97 -1.29
C LYS A 62 6.58 -15.19 -1.00
N LEU A 63 5.86 -14.80 -2.05
CA LEU A 63 4.46 -14.39 -1.93
C LEU A 63 3.72 -15.51 -1.15
N PRO A 64 3.08 -15.20 -0.01
CA PRO A 64 2.33 -16.21 0.72
C PRO A 64 1.20 -16.70 -0.18
N ASN A 65 1.37 -17.90 -0.72
CA ASN A 65 0.29 -18.67 -1.32
C ASN A 65 -0.74 -18.93 -0.22
N LYS A 66 -1.70 -18.02 -0.05
CA LYS A 66 -2.95 -18.33 0.63
C LYS A 66 -3.78 -19.21 -0.30
N CYS A 67 -3.54 -20.51 -0.24
CA CYS A 67 -4.59 -21.50 -0.34
C CYS A 67 -4.09 -22.84 0.20
N THR A 68 -4.93 -23.50 1.01
CA THR A 68 -4.78 -24.86 1.56
C THR A 68 -3.92 -24.99 2.82
N GLN A 69 -4.53 -24.94 4.00
CA GLN A 69 -5.03 -26.14 4.68
C GLN A 69 -5.66 -25.78 6.04
N ALA A 70 -6.93 -26.15 6.18
CA ALA A 70 -7.55 -26.50 7.45
C ALA A 70 -7.28 -27.99 7.73
N GLU A 71 -7.36 -28.36 9.01
CA GLU A 71 -7.30 -29.71 9.62
C GLU A 71 -5.93 -30.36 9.82
N ASN A 72 -5.39 -30.27 11.05
CA ASN A 72 -5.50 -31.39 12.01
C ASN A 72 -5.05 -31.02 13.45
N LYS A 73 -6.04 -31.14 14.35
CA LYS A 73 -6.07 -31.63 15.74
C LYS A 73 -4.78 -31.79 16.60
N ALA A 74 -4.78 -31.04 17.71
CA ALA A 74 -4.40 -31.33 19.11
C ALA A 74 -3.20 -32.25 19.44
N GLU A 75 -2.25 -31.73 20.25
CA GLU A 75 -2.04 -32.21 21.64
C GLU A 75 -1.16 -31.25 22.49
N SER A 76 -1.38 -31.37 23.80
CA SER A 76 -0.90 -30.62 24.96
C SER A 76 0.63 -30.51 25.14
N THR A 77 1.12 -29.36 25.64
CA THR A 77 2.02 -29.35 26.82
C THR A 77 2.13 -27.98 27.52
N LYS A 78 2.10 -28.03 28.85
CA LYS A 78 2.42 -26.98 29.84
C LYS A 78 3.80 -26.33 29.62
N ALA A 79 3.91 -25.00 29.86
CA ALA A 79 4.99 -24.40 30.66
C ALA A 79 4.74 -22.91 30.98
N THR A 80 5.15 -22.56 32.20
CA THR A 80 5.11 -21.32 33.00
C THR A 80 6.05 -20.21 32.46
N PRO A 81 5.91 -18.91 32.85
CA PRO A 81 6.46 -17.79 32.09
C PRO A 81 7.87 -17.38 32.53
N ALA A 82 8.69 -16.96 31.58
CA ALA A 82 9.96 -16.27 31.83
C ALA A 82 9.85 -14.80 31.38
N ALA A 83 10.08 -13.91 32.34
CA ALA A 83 10.19 -12.47 32.16
C ALA A 83 11.43 -12.10 31.34
N HIS A 84 11.26 -11.23 30.35
CA HIS A 84 12.36 -10.46 29.78
C HIS A 84 12.03 -8.97 29.75
N THR A 85 12.48 -8.33 30.82
CA THR A 85 12.76 -6.91 30.96
C THR A 85 13.78 -6.50 29.90
N MET A 86 13.42 -5.60 28.99
CA MET A 86 14.40 -4.88 28.17
C MET A 86 14.66 -3.52 28.81
N ALA A 87 15.91 -3.34 29.21
CA ALA A 87 16.46 -2.14 29.80
C ALA A 87 16.59 -1.02 28.76
N ILE A 88 16.24 0.17 29.21
CA ILE A 88 16.49 1.48 28.58
C ILE A 88 17.97 1.82 28.80
N PRO A 89 18.75 2.18 27.77
CA PRO A 89 19.98 2.93 27.97
C PRO A 89 19.65 4.42 28.08
N ASP A 90 19.64 4.90 29.33
CA ASP A 90 19.90 6.29 29.69
C ASP A 90 21.36 6.65 29.38
N SER A 91 21.63 7.96 29.28
CA SER A 91 22.92 8.67 29.08
C SER A 91 23.16 9.11 27.62
N LEU A 92 23.46 10.37 27.29
CA LEU A 92 24.02 11.49 28.05
C LEU A 92 23.41 12.83 27.64
N ARG A 93 23.15 13.61 28.68
CA ARG A 93 22.82 15.02 28.73
C ARG A 93 24.14 15.82 28.77
N SER A 94 24.31 16.78 27.87
CA SER A 94 25.08 18.00 28.16
C SER A 94 24.59 19.15 27.26
N GLY A 95 24.20 20.24 27.92
CA GLY A 95 23.55 21.40 27.34
C GLY A 95 24.53 22.43 26.74
N PRO A 96 24.00 23.59 26.33
CA PRO A 96 24.73 24.62 25.61
C PRO A 96 25.40 25.61 26.56
N GLN A 97 26.60 26.08 26.23
CA GLN A 97 27.18 27.29 26.82
C GLN A 97 27.65 28.24 25.73
N ALA A 98 27.12 29.45 25.82
CA ALA A 98 27.55 30.65 25.12
C ALA A 98 28.55 31.43 25.99
N SER A 99 29.57 32.02 25.37
CA SER A 99 30.26 33.24 25.85
C SER A 99 31.23 33.74 24.77
N GLU A 100 30.80 34.80 24.07
CA GLU A 100 31.46 36.11 23.83
C GLU A 100 33.00 36.33 23.72
N PRO A 101 33.43 37.49 23.13
CA PRO A 101 34.59 37.60 22.24
C PRO A 101 35.77 38.42 22.81
N LEU A 102 36.94 38.40 22.14
CA LEU A 102 37.88 39.53 22.13
C LEU A 102 38.96 39.44 21.01
N SER A 103 39.01 40.51 20.21
CA SER A 103 40.14 41.29 19.62
C SER A 103 41.55 40.66 19.54
N THR A 104 42.37 40.81 18.49
CA THR A 104 43.02 42.04 17.96
C THR A 104 43.99 41.59 16.83
N THR A 105 43.88 42.10 15.58
CA THR A 105 44.66 43.18 14.94
C THR A 105 45.90 42.74 14.12
N ASN A 106 45.95 43.25 12.88
CA ASN A 106 47.11 43.72 12.09
C ASN A 106 47.54 42.95 10.81
N THR A 107 47.11 43.52 9.68
CA THR A 107 47.94 44.17 8.63
C THR A 107 49.01 43.37 7.89
N SER A 108 48.77 43.08 6.59
CA SER A 108 49.63 43.51 5.47
C SER A 108 49.12 43.01 4.10
N LYS A 109 48.86 43.97 3.20
CA LYS A 109 48.85 43.87 1.71
C LYS A 109 50.30 44.15 1.22
N PRO A 110 50.76 43.95 -0.05
CA PRO A 110 50.17 43.42 -1.28
C PRO A 110 50.98 42.20 -1.85
N ASP A 111 50.52 41.41 -2.82
CA ASP A 111 50.68 41.67 -4.27
C ASP A 111 49.99 40.54 -5.08
N GLN A 112 49.44 40.91 -6.24
CA GLN A 112 49.01 40.00 -7.31
C GLN A 112 50.23 39.39 -8.02
N PRO A 113 50.11 38.18 -8.60
CA PRO A 113 49.94 38.14 -10.06
C PRO A 113 48.95 37.09 -10.57
N GLN A 114 48.17 37.54 -11.55
CA GLN A 114 47.57 36.83 -12.69
C GLN A 114 47.80 35.30 -12.81
N THR A 115 46.72 34.53 -12.69
CA THR A 115 46.47 33.28 -13.45
C THR A 115 44.95 33.05 -13.56
N THR A 116 44.28 33.74 -14.48
CA THR A 116 42.82 33.57 -14.70
C THR A 116 42.55 33.13 -16.14
N SER A 117 42.86 31.87 -16.46
CA SER A 117 42.34 31.24 -17.68
C SER A 117 42.30 29.71 -17.65
N GLU A 118 43.09 29.02 -16.81
CA GLU A 118 43.08 27.55 -16.76
C GLU A 118 42.04 26.95 -15.79
N GLU A 119 41.75 27.62 -14.67
CA GLU A 119 40.84 27.10 -13.64
C GLU A 119 39.35 27.08 -14.06
N LYS A 120 38.98 27.87 -15.08
CA LYS A 120 37.61 27.85 -15.63
C LYS A 120 37.34 26.64 -16.54
N ASN A 121 38.38 26.01 -17.09
CA ASN A 121 38.21 24.86 -17.98
C ASN A 121 38.02 23.54 -17.22
N SER A 122 38.53 23.41 -15.99
CA SER A 122 38.33 22.20 -15.17
C SER A 122 36.89 22.08 -14.69
N LEU A 123 36.27 23.17 -14.24
CA LEU A 123 34.86 23.20 -13.83
C LEU A 123 33.93 22.75 -14.97
N ALA A 124 34.14 23.24 -16.19
CA ALA A 124 33.34 22.83 -17.35
C ALA A 124 33.49 21.34 -17.67
N SER A 125 34.71 20.80 -17.55
CA SER A 125 35.00 19.38 -17.74
C SER A 125 34.31 18.52 -16.67
N ASP A 126 34.32 18.95 -15.40
CA ASP A 126 33.70 18.22 -14.29
C ASP A 126 32.17 18.15 -14.45
N TYR A 127 31.53 19.24 -14.88
CA TYR A 127 30.10 19.22 -15.21
C TYR A 127 29.79 18.32 -16.41
N LEU A 128 30.69 18.24 -17.40
CA LEU A 128 30.51 17.37 -18.57
C LEU A 128 30.61 15.88 -18.18
N ILE A 129 31.55 15.53 -17.29
CA ILE A 129 31.68 14.17 -16.76
C ILE A 129 30.48 13.79 -15.90
N TRP A 130 30.00 14.70 -15.04
CA TRP A 130 28.83 14.47 -14.20
C TRP A 130 27.56 14.27 -15.05
N THR A 131 27.34 15.12 -16.05
CA THR A 131 26.19 15.00 -16.97
C THR A 131 26.26 13.73 -17.81
N ALA A 132 27.43 13.32 -18.30
CA ALA A 132 27.61 12.07 -19.01
C ALA A 132 27.31 10.85 -18.12
N TYR A 133 27.71 10.88 -16.83
CA TYR A 133 27.41 9.82 -15.88
C TYR A 133 25.90 9.72 -15.57
N CYS A 134 25.24 10.86 -15.34
CA CYS A 134 23.79 10.92 -15.15
C CYS A 134 23.02 10.42 -16.38
N LEU A 135 23.45 10.78 -17.58
CA LEU A 135 22.82 10.33 -18.82
C LEU A 135 22.99 8.82 -19.03
N LEU A 136 24.18 8.28 -18.73
CA LEU A 136 24.47 6.85 -18.84
C LEU A 136 23.66 6.05 -17.82
N ALA A 137 23.53 6.55 -16.59
CA ALA A 137 22.68 5.96 -15.56
C ALA A 137 21.20 5.98 -15.96
N ALA A 138 20.70 7.08 -16.54
CA ALA A 138 19.32 7.18 -17.03
C ALA A 138 19.05 6.18 -18.17
N CYS A 139 19.95 6.08 -19.14
CA CYS A 139 19.86 5.11 -20.23
C CYS A 139 19.89 3.65 -19.74
N ALA A 140 20.72 3.35 -18.73
CA ALA A 140 20.76 2.03 -18.11
C ALA A 140 19.48 1.70 -17.33
N GLY A 141 18.93 2.69 -16.60
CA GLY A 141 17.67 2.57 -15.86
C GLY A 141 16.48 2.30 -16.77
N MET A 142 16.36 3.00 -17.90
CA MET A 142 15.28 2.79 -18.87
C MET A 142 15.31 1.37 -19.46
N ARG A 143 16.49 0.87 -19.86
CA ARG A 143 16.67 -0.50 -20.36
C ARG A 143 16.32 -1.56 -19.30
N PHE A 144 16.61 -1.30 -18.04
CA PHE A 144 16.26 -2.18 -16.93
C PHE A 144 14.75 -2.21 -16.68
N ILE A 145 14.08 -1.06 -16.73
CA ILE A 145 12.62 -0.96 -16.60
C ILE A 145 11.91 -1.69 -17.75
N ASP A 146 12.38 -1.54 -19.00
CA ASP A 146 11.81 -2.26 -20.14
C ASP A 146 11.99 -3.79 -20.02
N LEU A 147 13.14 -4.23 -19.50
CA LEU A 147 13.41 -5.64 -19.23
C LEU A 147 12.53 -6.19 -18.10
N LEU A 148 12.33 -5.42 -17.03
CA LEU A 148 11.40 -5.79 -15.96
C LEU A 148 9.96 -5.82 -16.47
N MET A 149 9.50 -4.80 -17.21
CA MET A 149 8.13 -4.77 -17.76
C MET A 149 7.87 -5.92 -18.71
N SER A 150 8.80 -6.23 -19.62
CA SER A 150 8.62 -7.33 -20.57
C SER A 150 8.67 -8.73 -19.91
N ARG A 151 9.34 -8.87 -18.77
CA ARG A 151 9.49 -10.15 -18.06
C ARG A 151 8.46 -10.36 -16.94
N VAL A 152 8.07 -9.30 -16.24
CA VAL A 152 7.00 -9.29 -15.23
C VAL A 152 5.64 -9.32 -15.90
N ILE A 153 5.47 -8.58 -17.00
CA ILE A 153 4.30 -8.72 -17.89
C ILE A 153 4.65 -9.72 -18.99
N SER A 154 4.99 -10.93 -18.58
CA SER A 154 5.10 -12.04 -19.53
C SER A 154 3.76 -12.15 -20.27
N LYS A 155 3.77 -12.09 -21.60
CA LYS A 155 2.57 -12.22 -22.46
C LYS A 155 1.72 -13.45 -22.11
N GLU A 156 2.37 -14.45 -21.51
CA GLU A 156 1.76 -15.67 -21.00
C GLU A 156 0.82 -15.43 -19.81
N TYR A 157 1.14 -14.51 -18.89
CA TYR A 157 0.24 -14.10 -17.80
C TYR A 157 -0.98 -13.33 -18.30
N ILE A 158 -0.80 -12.47 -19.30
CA ILE A 158 -1.93 -11.78 -19.94
C ILE A 158 -2.83 -12.81 -20.63
N LYS A 159 -2.25 -13.75 -21.39
CA LYS A 159 -3.01 -14.79 -22.09
C LYS A 159 -3.74 -15.72 -21.11
N GLN A 160 -3.10 -16.09 -19.99
CA GLN A 160 -3.74 -16.87 -18.94
C GLN A 160 -4.88 -16.09 -18.26
N ALA A 161 -4.65 -14.82 -17.91
CA ALA A 161 -5.67 -13.96 -17.33
C ALA A 161 -6.87 -13.77 -18.29
N GLU A 162 -6.63 -13.56 -19.58
CA GLU A 162 -7.68 -13.46 -20.60
C GLU A 162 -8.46 -14.77 -20.74
N THR A 163 -7.80 -15.93 -20.71
CA THR A 163 -8.50 -17.23 -20.73
C THR A 163 -9.37 -17.42 -19.49
N THR A 164 -8.85 -17.08 -18.31
CA THR A 164 -9.62 -17.19 -17.05
C THR A 164 -10.81 -16.22 -17.04
N ILE A 165 -10.65 -14.99 -17.54
CA ILE A 165 -11.75 -14.02 -17.67
C ILE A 165 -12.82 -14.53 -18.65
N ASN A 166 -12.42 -15.10 -19.79
CA ASN A 166 -13.36 -15.62 -20.77
C ASN A 166 -14.12 -16.86 -20.26
N GLU A 167 -13.45 -17.76 -19.55
CA GLU A 167 -14.08 -18.92 -18.89
C GLU A 167 -15.09 -18.47 -17.83
N LYS A 168 -14.71 -17.50 -16.96
CA LYS A 168 -15.61 -16.95 -15.95
C LYS A 168 -16.80 -16.23 -16.56
N ASN A 169 -16.61 -15.47 -17.63
CA ASN A 169 -17.71 -14.80 -18.35
C ASN A 169 -18.66 -15.81 -19.01
N LYS A 170 -18.15 -16.95 -19.49
CA LYS A 170 -18.98 -18.04 -20.00
C LYS A 170 -19.80 -18.69 -18.89
N GLU A 171 -19.17 -19.00 -17.75
CA GLU A 171 -19.82 -19.53 -16.55
C GLU A 171 -20.95 -18.60 -16.05
N ILE A 172 -20.68 -17.28 -15.97
CA ILE A 172 -21.69 -16.27 -15.60
C ILE A 172 -22.85 -16.22 -16.62
N LYS A 173 -22.56 -16.35 -17.92
CA LYS A 173 -23.59 -16.34 -18.96
C LYS A 173 -24.48 -17.58 -18.91
N ASP A 174 -23.92 -18.73 -18.57
CA ASP A 174 -24.66 -19.98 -18.45
C ASP A 174 -25.52 -19.98 -17.17
N LEU A 175 -24.98 -19.52 -16.03
CA LEU A 175 -25.75 -19.29 -14.80
C LEU A 175 -26.88 -18.26 -14.98
N LYS A 176 -26.66 -17.23 -15.79
CA LYS A 176 -27.68 -16.22 -16.13
C LYS A 176 -28.79 -16.80 -17.02
N LYS A 177 -28.49 -17.75 -17.91
CA LYS A 177 -29.51 -18.44 -18.70
C LYS A 177 -30.34 -19.38 -17.83
N GLU A 178 -29.70 -20.07 -16.89
CA GLU A 178 -30.38 -21.00 -15.97
C GLU A 178 -31.35 -20.27 -15.02
N SER A 179 -30.97 -19.09 -14.53
CA SER A 179 -31.86 -18.21 -13.74
C SER A 179 -33.02 -17.63 -14.56
N VAL A 180 -32.83 -17.27 -15.83
CA VAL A 180 -33.91 -16.78 -16.71
C VAL A 180 -34.90 -17.90 -17.09
N ILE A 181 -34.46 -19.16 -17.13
CA ILE A 181 -35.34 -20.32 -17.33
C ILE A 181 -36.16 -20.60 -16.05
N ALA A 182 -35.59 -20.36 -14.86
CA ALA A 182 -36.31 -20.47 -13.60
C ALA A 182 -37.35 -19.33 -13.41
N GLU A 183 -37.04 -18.09 -13.79
CA GLU A 183 -37.98 -16.96 -13.69
C GLU A 183 -39.17 -17.06 -14.66
N ASN A 184 -38.99 -17.64 -15.84
CA ASN A 184 -40.08 -17.76 -16.82
C ASN A 184 -41.08 -18.89 -16.53
N ASN A 185 -40.80 -19.77 -15.55
CA ASN A 185 -41.75 -20.79 -15.07
C ASN A 185 -42.53 -20.35 -13.82
N TYR A 186 -42.34 -19.13 -13.32
CA TYR A 186 -43.04 -18.61 -12.13
C TYR A 186 -43.91 -17.39 -12.46
N LYS A 187 -44.61 -17.44 -13.59
CA LYS A 187 -45.52 -16.35 -13.99
C LYS A 187 -46.86 -16.85 -14.52
N VAL A 188 -47.49 -17.79 -13.81
CA VAL A 188 -48.95 -17.98 -13.89
C VAL A 188 -49.50 -18.37 -12.51
N SER A 189 -50.54 -17.62 -12.11
CA SER A 189 -51.43 -17.72 -10.94
C SER A 189 -50.94 -17.29 -9.55
N GLU A 190 -50.95 -15.97 -9.32
CA GLU A 190 -51.63 -15.40 -8.14
C GLU A 190 -53.07 -15.06 -8.56
N PRO A 191 -54.10 -15.39 -7.75
CA PRO A 191 -54.24 -14.77 -6.43
C PRO A 191 -54.82 -15.71 -5.36
N LEU A 192 -54.06 -15.99 -4.28
CA LEU A 192 -54.64 -16.31 -2.97
C LEU A 192 -53.53 -16.37 -1.90
N GLN A 193 -53.88 -15.99 -0.68
CA GLN A 193 -53.20 -16.28 0.59
C GLN A 193 -52.23 -15.24 1.16
N LEU A 194 -52.85 -14.08 1.41
CA LEU A 194 -52.96 -13.52 2.75
C LEU A 194 -53.47 -14.57 3.78
N GLN A 195 -52.68 -15.62 4.10
CA GLN A 195 -53.06 -16.59 5.15
C GLN A 195 -51.91 -17.40 5.80
N MET A 196 -50.64 -17.05 5.59
CA MET A 196 -49.50 -17.76 6.22
C MET A 196 -48.66 -16.91 7.17
N ALA A 197 -49.31 -16.01 7.93
CA ALA A 197 -48.71 -15.31 9.07
C ALA A 197 -48.56 -16.20 10.34
N SER A 198 -48.49 -17.52 10.19
CA SER A 198 -48.39 -18.45 11.32
C SER A 198 -47.49 -19.63 10.99
N GLN A 199 -46.18 -19.42 11.05
CA GLN A 199 -45.22 -20.39 11.57
C GLN A 199 -43.81 -19.76 11.62
N ALA A 200 -43.43 -19.37 12.83
CA ALA A 200 -42.03 -19.21 13.18
C ALA A 200 -41.42 -20.62 13.27
N SER A 201 -40.64 -21.03 12.26
CA SER A 201 -39.59 -22.07 12.36
C SER A 201 -39.08 -22.57 10.99
N VAL A 202 -38.23 -21.81 10.27
CA VAL A 202 -37.25 -22.43 9.36
C VAL A 202 -35.95 -21.62 9.35
N LEU A 203 -35.02 -22.06 10.21
CA LEU A 203 -33.58 -21.90 10.01
C LEU A 203 -33.14 -22.63 8.72
N LYS A 204 -32.15 -22.05 8.03
CA LYS A 204 -31.34 -22.66 6.94
C LYS A 204 -32.00 -22.81 5.55
N SER A 205 -32.44 -21.71 4.93
CA SER A 205 -32.38 -21.61 3.47
C SER A 205 -31.30 -20.59 3.08
N GLY A 206 -30.32 -21.02 2.29
CA GLY A 206 -29.20 -20.21 1.82
C GLY A 206 -29.63 -19.08 0.89
N ILE A 207 -30.21 -18.01 1.45
CA ILE A 207 -30.36 -16.74 0.76
C ILE A 207 -28.96 -16.17 0.60
N SER A 208 -28.52 -15.98 -0.64
CA SER A 208 -27.20 -15.43 -0.92
C SER A 208 -27.04 -14.05 -0.26
N THR A 209 -25.83 -13.71 0.21
CA THR A 209 -25.49 -12.41 0.80
C THR A 209 -25.92 -11.22 -0.08
N ALA A 210 -25.98 -11.43 -1.40
CA ALA A 210 -26.43 -10.43 -2.37
C ALA A 210 -27.94 -10.15 -2.31
N GLU A 211 -28.77 -11.15 -2.01
CA GLU A 211 -30.22 -10.96 -1.87
C GLU A 211 -30.61 -10.35 -0.53
N GLN A 212 -29.92 -10.75 0.55
CA GLN A 212 -30.13 -10.14 1.86
C GLN A 212 -29.77 -8.65 1.85
N SER A 213 -28.62 -8.29 1.28
CA SER A 213 -28.23 -6.88 1.14
C SER A 213 -29.22 -6.07 0.29
N LYS A 214 -29.81 -6.66 -0.76
CA LYS A 214 -30.82 -6.01 -1.60
C LYS A 214 -32.15 -5.77 -0.88
N MET A 215 -32.60 -6.73 -0.05
CA MET A 215 -33.79 -6.56 0.80
C MET A 215 -33.57 -5.53 1.92
N ILE A 216 -32.37 -5.49 2.49
CA ILE A 216 -32.04 -4.53 3.54
C ILE A 216 -31.97 -3.10 2.96
N LEU A 217 -31.41 -2.94 1.76
CA LEU A 217 -31.31 -1.65 1.06
C LEU A 217 -32.67 -1.00 0.75
N SER A 218 -33.73 -1.79 0.50
CA SER A 218 -35.05 -1.25 0.17
C SER A 218 -35.80 -0.67 1.36
N GLN A 219 -35.35 -0.96 2.59
CA GLN A 219 -35.98 -0.48 3.83
C GLN A 219 -35.37 0.82 4.34
N LEU A 220 -34.22 1.24 3.80
CA LEU A 220 -33.55 2.45 4.25
C LEU A 220 -34.26 3.72 3.73
N PRO A 221 -34.36 4.78 4.55
CA PRO A 221 -34.83 6.09 4.11
C PRO A 221 -34.11 6.58 2.85
N PRO A 222 -34.75 7.45 2.05
CA PRO A 222 -34.11 8.05 0.89
C PRO A 222 -32.88 8.89 1.30
N VAL A 223 -31.96 9.08 0.37
CA VAL A 223 -30.77 9.92 0.61
C VAL A 223 -31.21 11.39 0.73
N ILE A 224 -30.91 12.00 1.88
CA ILE A 224 -31.23 13.40 2.19
C ILE A 224 -30.04 14.32 1.88
N HIS A 225 -28.82 13.84 2.14
CA HIS A 225 -27.59 14.60 1.96
C HIS A 225 -26.80 14.08 0.76
N ALA A 226 -26.69 14.90 -0.29
CA ALA A 226 -26.01 14.48 -1.53
C ALA A 226 -24.51 14.21 -1.34
N ASN A 227 -23.85 14.97 -0.46
CA ASN A 227 -22.40 14.87 -0.22
C ASN A 227 -22.03 13.83 0.84
N ASP A 228 -22.99 13.41 1.66
CA ASP A 228 -22.81 12.31 2.61
C ASP A 228 -24.06 11.42 2.60
N PRO A 229 -24.13 10.47 1.65
CA PRO A 229 -25.36 9.76 1.37
C PRO A 229 -25.85 8.85 2.50
N GLN A 230 -25.05 8.59 3.53
CA GLN A 230 -25.46 7.77 4.67
C GLN A 230 -26.01 8.60 5.84
N LYS A 231 -25.77 9.92 5.84
CA LYS A 231 -26.19 10.80 6.93
C LYS A 231 -27.72 10.83 7.08
N GLY A 232 -28.18 10.56 8.30
CA GLY A 232 -29.58 10.54 8.69
C GLY A 232 -30.39 9.32 8.23
N ARG A 233 -29.76 8.28 7.64
CA ARG A 233 -30.46 7.10 7.11
C ARG A 233 -30.59 5.95 8.09
N PHE A 234 -29.80 5.95 9.17
CA PHE A 234 -29.71 4.86 10.14
C PHE A 234 -30.15 5.31 11.56
N GLY A 235 -30.82 6.46 11.65
CA GLY A 235 -31.40 6.96 12.90
C GLY A 235 -30.47 7.84 13.74
N GLY A 236 -29.28 8.17 13.25
CA GLY A 236 -28.39 9.17 13.86
C GLY A 236 -27.80 8.79 15.23
N LYS A 237 -27.83 7.51 15.62
CA LYS A 237 -27.33 7.04 16.91
C LYS A 237 -26.26 5.97 16.74
N SER A 238 -25.12 6.16 17.39
CA SER A 238 -24.00 5.21 17.35
C SER A 238 -24.17 4.02 18.31
N CYS A 239 -25.12 4.11 19.26
CA CYS A 239 -25.43 3.05 20.21
C CYS A 239 -26.96 2.81 20.26
N VAL A 240 -27.38 1.59 19.93
CA VAL A 240 -28.79 1.15 19.91
C VAL A 240 -28.85 -0.33 20.28
N ASN A 241 -29.84 -0.75 21.08
CA ASN A 241 -30.08 -2.16 21.46
C ASN A 241 -28.86 -2.88 22.11
N GLY A 242 -28.04 -2.15 22.87
CA GLY A 242 -26.83 -2.72 23.50
C GLY A 242 -25.75 -3.09 22.48
N LYS A 243 -25.71 -2.38 21.35
CA LYS A 243 -24.74 -2.50 20.27
C LYS A 243 -24.16 -1.13 20.00
N THR A 244 -22.86 -1.06 19.79
CA THR A 244 -22.14 0.20 19.65
C THR A 244 -21.28 0.17 18.38
N LEU A 245 -21.43 1.22 17.56
CA LEU A 245 -20.59 1.54 16.41
C LEU A 245 -19.59 2.61 16.84
N SER A 246 -18.30 2.32 16.67
CA SER A 246 -17.21 3.24 17.01
C SER A 246 -16.16 3.26 15.92
N VAL A 247 -15.35 4.32 15.91
CA VAL A 247 -14.24 4.47 14.98
C VAL A 247 -13.03 5.03 15.69
N GLU A 248 -11.89 4.43 15.41
CA GLU A 248 -10.57 4.88 15.83
C GLU A 248 -9.74 5.17 14.58
N TYR A 249 -8.62 5.88 14.74
CA TYR A 249 -7.73 6.14 13.62
C TYR A 249 -6.27 6.07 14.01
N ASP A 250 -5.47 5.65 13.04
CA ASP A 250 -4.01 5.72 13.06
C ASP A 250 -3.50 6.60 11.92
N SER A 251 -2.24 7.04 12.02
CA SER A 251 -1.56 7.72 10.92
C SER A 251 -1.38 6.77 9.72
N TYR A 252 -1.59 7.28 8.51
CA TYR A 252 -1.34 6.54 7.27
C TYR A 252 -0.07 7.01 6.58
N ILE A 253 0.48 6.18 5.70
CA ILE A 253 1.74 6.47 4.96
C ILE A 253 1.57 7.69 4.04
N ILE A 254 0.37 7.89 3.50
CA ILE A 254 0.07 9.01 2.59
C ILE A 254 -0.36 10.23 3.43
N PRO A 255 0.32 11.39 3.30
CA PRO A 255 -0.04 12.60 4.02
C PRO A 255 -1.50 13.00 3.78
N GLY A 256 -2.20 13.31 4.88
CA GLY A 256 -3.62 13.71 4.84
C GLY A 256 -4.61 12.56 4.77
N PHE A 257 -4.15 11.30 4.69
CA PHE A 257 -4.99 10.12 4.93
C PHE A 257 -4.84 9.64 6.37
N LEU A 258 -5.94 9.11 6.90
CA LEU A 258 -5.99 8.39 8.17
C LEU A 258 -6.39 6.94 7.90
N ASN A 259 -5.81 6.01 8.66
CA ASN A 259 -6.25 4.62 8.64
C ASN A 259 -7.35 4.44 9.69
N LEU A 260 -8.60 4.34 9.25
CA LEU A 260 -9.74 4.19 10.13
C LEU A 260 -9.90 2.73 10.53
N THR A 261 -10.10 2.48 11.83
CA THR A 261 -10.54 1.18 12.35
C THR A 261 -11.97 1.33 12.84
N ILE A 262 -12.91 0.83 12.04
CA ILE A 262 -14.34 0.83 12.34
C ILE A 262 -14.65 -0.42 13.16
N LYS A 263 -15.28 -0.26 14.32
CA LYS A 263 -15.62 -1.36 15.22
C LYS A 263 -17.12 -1.39 15.50
N VAL A 264 -17.67 -2.59 15.48
CA VAL A 264 -19.05 -2.84 15.94
C VAL A 264 -18.98 -3.87 17.04
N SER A 265 -19.47 -3.52 18.22
CA SER A 265 -19.39 -4.34 19.42
C SER A 265 -20.75 -4.49 20.11
N ALA A 266 -20.89 -5.57 20.87
CA ALA A 266 -21.98 -5.74 21.82
C ALA A 266 -21.53 -5.24 23.20
N ASP A 267 -22.35 -4.39 23.83
CA ASP A 267 -22.07 -3.88 25.17
C ASP A 267 -22.07 -5.01 26.20
N GLU A 268 -23.01 -5.95 26.04
CA GLU A 268 -23.11 -7.20 26.82
C GLU A 268 -23.18 -8.41 25.90
N GLY A 269 -22.43 -9.47 26.24
CA GLY A 269 -22.44 -10.75 25.52
C GLY A 269 -21.71 -10.71 24.18
N GLU A 270 -22.36 -11.30 23.17
CA GLU A 270 -21.85 -11.49 21.81
C GLU A 270 -22.85 -10.94 20.78
N LEU A 271 -22.39 -10.64 19.58
CA LEU A 271 -23.22 -10.28 18.45
C LEU A 271 -24.05 -11.49 18.00
N THR A 272 -25.35 -11.27 17.85
CA THR A 272 -26.37 -12.26 17.51
C THR A 272 -26.55 -12.47 16.01
N SER A 273 -25.93 -11.62 15.19
CA SER A 273 -26.02 -11.67 13.73
C SER A 273 -24.72 -11.20 13.08
N ASP A 274 -24.66 -11.32 11.77
CA ASP A 274 -23.68 -10.63 10.95
C ASP A 274 -23.94 -9.12 10.93
N VAL A 275 -22.89 -8.38 10.56
CA VAL A 275 -22.88 -6.92 10.50
C VAL A 275 -22.73 -6.48 9.05
N TYR A 276 -23.60 -5.58 8.62
CA TYR A 276 -23.50 -4.92 7.32
C TYR A 276 -23.14 -3.45 7.53
N LEU A 277 -21.92 -3.07 7.17
CA LEU A 277 -21.46 -1.68 7.20
C LEU A 277 -21.79 -0.99 5.88
N PHE A 278 -22.27 0.24 5.97
CA PHE A 278 -22.57 1.14 4.87
C PHE A 278 -21.62 2.33 4.93
N LEU A 279 -20.70 2.36 3.97
CA LEU A 279 -19.69 3.40 3.81
C LEU A 279 -20.14 4.43 2.77
N HIS A 280 -19.34 5.48 2.63
CA HIS A 280 -19.53 6.48 1.58
C HIS A 280 -19.39 5.88 0.17
N ASN A 281 -20.09 6.48 -0.80
CA ASN A 281 -20.19 5.98 -2.17
C ASN A 281 -18.87 6.06 -2.95
N SER A 282 -17.93 6.88 -2.47
CA SER A 282 -16.60 7.03 -3.07
C SER A 282 -15.71 5.81 -2.84
N PHE A 283 -16.04 4.93 -1.89
CA PHE A 283 -15.31 3.68 -1.69
C PHE A 283 -15.71 2.65 -2.74
N ALA A 284 -14.73 1.87 -3.24
CA ALA A 284 -14.97 0.84 -4.25
C ALA A 284 -16.01 -0.21 -3.83
N LYS A 285 -16.10 -0.47 -2.51
CA LYS A 285 -17.17 -1.25 -1.90
C LYS A 285 -17.82 -0.38 -0.83
N SER A 286 -19.02 0.11 -1.10
CA SER A 286 -19.80 0.90 -0.15
C SER A 286 -20.56 0.05 0.87
N ILE A 287 -20.67 -1.26 0.65
CA ILE A 287 -21.31 -2.20 1.57
C ILE A 287 -20.33 -3.29 1.92
N ILE A 288 -20.04 -3.46 3.21
CA ILE A 288 -19.11 -4.45 3.74
C ILE A 288 -19.88 -5.39 4.65
N HIS A 289 -19.79 -6.69 4.38
CA HIS A 289 -20.32 -7.74 5.23
C HIS A 289 -19.21 -8.26 6.15
N LEU A 290 -19.49 -8.28 7.45
CA LEU A 290 -18.60 -8.82 8.48
C LEU A 290 -19.32 -9.95 9.22
N GLU A 291 -18.66 -11.10 9.34
CA GLU A 291 -19.15 -12.23 10.13
C GLU A 291 -19.09 -11.89 11.62
N GLY A 292 -20.25 -11.54 12.19
CA GLY A 292 -20.39 -11.07 13.57
C GLY A 292 -20.85 -12.15 14.54
N TYR A 293 -21.56 -13.16 14.06
CA TYR A 293 -22.22 -14.14 14.90
C TYR A 293 -21.27 -14.82 15.90
N GLY A 294 -21.59 -14.72 17.20
CA GLY A 294 -20.80 -15.32 18.28
C GLY A 294 -19.49 -14.58 18.61
N LYS A 295 -19.31 -13.35 18.12
CA LYS A 295 -18.15 -12.51 18.45
C LYS A 295 -18.60 -11.33 19.31
N LYS A 296 -17.77 -10.92 20.27
CA LYS A 296 -18.02 -9.71 21.05
C LYS A 296 -17.90 -8.43 20.23
N GLU A 297 -16.96 -8.42 19.28
CA GLU A 297 -16.64 -7.28 18.44
C GLU A 297 -16.16 -7.76 17.06
N VAL A 298 -16.43 -6.95 16.03
CA VAL A 298 -15.85 -7.07 14.69
C VAL A 298 -15.20 -5.76 14.27
N GLU A 299 -14.07 -5.85 13.57
CA GLU A 299 -13.32 -4.68 13.07
C GLU A 299 -13.24 -4.67 11.54
N TYR A 300 -13.23 -3.47 10.96
CA TYR A 300 -12.93 -3.24 9.56
C TYR A 300 -12.02 -2.02 9.40
N LYS A 301 -10.89 -2.21 8.70
CA LYS A 301 -9.85 -1.19 8.53
C LYS A 301 -9.89 -0.62 7.12
N ILE A 302 -9.90 0.71 7.02
CA ILE A 302 -9.96 1.40 5.73
C ILE A 302 -9.23 2.76 5.77
N PRO A 303 -8.39 3.07 4.78
CA PRO A 303 -7.83 4.41 4.65
C PRO A 303 -8.89 5.39 4.14
N SER A 304 -8.95 6.59 4.73
CA SER A 304 -9.80 7.69 4.28
C SER A 304 -9.04 9.01 4.29
N TYR A 305 -9.43 9.96 3.44
CA TYR A 305 -8.87 11.32 3.39
C TYR A 305 -9.81 12.40 3.97
N GLY A 306 -11.06 12.02 4.24
CA GLY A 306 -12.10 12.91 4.78
C GLY A 306 -13.08 12.14 5.68
N ALA A 307 -13.77 12.88 6.54
CA ALA A 307 -14.83 12.36 7.37
C ALA A 307 -16.10 12.08 6.56
N PHE A 308 -16.88 11.10 6.98
CA PHE A 308 -18.15 10.72 6.38
C PHE A 308 -18.99 9.98 7.41
N THR A 309 -20.29 9.81 7.16
CA THR A 309 -21.18 9.03 8.02
C THR A 309 -21.08 7.54 7.70
N ILE A 310 -20.88 6.72 8.74
CA ILE A 310 -20.94 5.26 8.65
C ILE A 310 -22.30 4.79 9.17
N GLY A 311 -22.98 3.97 8.37
CA GLY A 311 -24.13 3.20 8.83
C GLY A 311 -23.76 1.76 9.16
N ALA A 312 -24.44 1.14 10.11
CA ALA A 312 -24.36 -0.30 10.33
C ALA A 312 -25.76 -0.89 10.55
N ILE A 313 -25.97 -2.09 10.01
CA ILE A 313 -27.20 -2.86 10.20
C ILE A 313 -26.86 -4.22 10.79
N LEU A 314 -27.59 -4.57 11.84
CA LEU A 314 -27.52 -5.84 12.54
C LEU A 314 -28.92 -6.40 12.77
N ASP A 315 -28.99 -7.63 13.27
CA ASP A 315 -30.21 -8.31 13.71
C ASP A 315 -31.30 -8.34 12.62
N ASN A 316 -30.90 -8.56 11.37
CA ASN A 316 -31.76 -8.57 10.19
C ASN A 316 -32.54 -7.26 9.96
N GLY A 317 -31.96 -6.11 10.31
CA GLY A 317 -32.58 -4.79 10.12
C GLY A 317 -33.19 -4.18 11.38
N ASN A 318 -33.25 -4.93 12.48
CA ASN A 318 -33.84 -4.43 13.74
C ASN A 318 -32.94 -3.44 14.49
N THR A 319 -31.63 -3.50 14.27
CA THR A 319 -30.66 -2.60 14.88
C THR A 319 -29.97 -1.80 13.79
N LEU A 320 -30.22 -0.49 13.79
CA LEU A 320 -29.60 0.49 12.91
C LEU A 320 -28.67 1.37 13.75
N LEU A 321 -27.41 1.47 13.36
CA LEU A 321 -26.41 2.32 13.99
C LEU A 321 -25.91 3.34 12.97
N GLU A 322 -25.69 4.57 13.43
CA GLU A 322 -25.16 5.67 12.63
C GLU A 322 -24.06 6.39 13.40
N LEU A 323 -22.94 6.66 12.73
CA LEU A 323 -21.84 7.43 13.30
C LEU A 323 -21.31 8.42 12.27
N ASP A 324 -21.53 9.71 12.51
CA ASP A 324 -20.92 10.79 11.74
C ASP A 324 -19.52 11.11 12.29
N ILE A 325 -18.49 10.79 11.51
CA ILE A 325 -17.09 11.03 11.90
C ILE A 325 -16.78 12.54 12.00
N ALA A 326 -17.50 13.39 11.26
CA ALA A 326 -17.27 14.85 11.29
C ALA A 326 -17.63 15.48 12.64
N GLU A 327 -18.51 14.83 13.41
CA GLU A 327 -18.93 15.28 14.74
C GLU A 327 -17.95 14.86 15.85
N LEU A 328 -17.04 13.93 15.57
CA LEU A 328 -16.09 13.37 16.52
C LEU A 328 -14.89 14.30 16.74
N LYS A 329 -14.89 15.06 17.84
CA LYS A 329 -13.87 16.08 18.15
C LYS A 329 -12.42 15.56 18.27
N ASN A 330 -12.24 14.26 18.49
CA ASN A 330 -10.92 13.62 18.55
C ASN A 330 -10.24 13.48 17.16
N PHE A 331 -10.98 13.70 16.08
CA PHE A 331 -10.42 13.72 14.73
C PHE A 331 -9.89 15.12 14.36
N PRO A 332 -8.77 15.21 13.59
CA PRO A 332 -8.22 16.48 13.16
C PRO A 332 -9.24 17.32 12.39
N GLU A 333 -9.30 18.62 12.66
CA GLU A 333 -10.25 19.54 12.01
C GLU A 333 -10.12 19.53 10.49
N SER A 334 -8.90 19.46 9.97
CA SER A 334 -8.62 19.37 8.54
C SER A 334 -9.15 18.10 7.88
N PHE A 335 -9.38 17.03 8.64
CA PHE A 335 -9.99 15.79 8.17
C PHE A 335 -11.52 15.84 8.28
N ARG A 336 -12.05 16.45 9.35
CA ARG A 336 -13.50 16.57 9.59
C ARG A 336 -14.23 17.48 8.60
N ASN A 337 -13.54 18.51 8.08
CA ASN A 337 -14.13 19.52 7.19
C ASN A 337 -13.90 19.25 5.68
N ARG A 338 -13.53 18.02 5.29
CA ARG A 338 -13.20 17.66 3.90
C ARG A 338 -14.33 16.98 3.16
#